data_AF-A0A7Z9IBN0-F1
#
_entry.id   AF-A0A7Z9IBN0-F1
#
_cell.length_a   1.000
_cell.length_b   1.000
_cell.length_c   1.000
_cell.angle_alpha   90.00
_cell.angle_beta   90.00
_cell.angle_gamma   90.00
#
_symmetry.space_group_name_H-M   'P 1'
#
loop_
_entity.id
_entity.type
_entity.pdbx_description
1 polymer ?
#
loop_
_entity_poly.entity_id
_entity_poly.type
_entity_poly.pdbx_seq_one_letter_code
_entity_poly.pdbx_strand_id
1 'polypeptide(L)'
;MMIRHILVLEVFALLLTAGTICTAQSPVATVNVRLQQRDVVGEVLSIDEMSVKIQVGDKRLELLPSELFELGAIQEQGGRPWIVLTHGEVIVVDKVTLGVADIVGDSLTWKKFRCPLEMVQAVLYHPPHDLLARDELLQTVRSAANDMQGGGDGIVLHDGTKLTGKLTLLDDRRLELTATGLKTPVAFAVSAVSALFFARKVAGAEPRNEVQQFGFNNGSYGGAKSVIRDGEKLVWQTVSGLKLETLPPFLSSEIASFNPWSAVSYYRPVGKRYIFLHDVKPTQYRYLPIFKSVSDKQIARGYGLGRNAIGGTLRVAGKLYLAGVGMVSVSRLTFDIPAGYSRFRSDVGIDSRAAEQGSVSVHVLLQGQQGSEWQSAFDSPVVRGGDDLRSIDIPLGDARRLSLVVDMADRADILDYANWVNARFVK
;
A
#
# COMPACT_ATOMS: atom_id res chain seq x y z
N MET A 1 43.27 -64.26 2.11
CA MET A 1 42.58 -65.17 1.16
C MET A 1 41.30 -64.46 0.73
N MET A 2 41.19 -64.06 -0.54
CA MET A 2 40.14 -63.19 -1.13
C MET A 2 40.08 -61.76 -0.53
N ILE A 3 40.05 -60.62 -1.23
CA ILE A 3 39.83 -60.18 -2.64
C ILE A 3 38.38 -59.89 -3.03
N ARG A 4 38.16 -58.67 -3.60
CA ARG A 4 36.93 -58.00 -4.07
C ARG A 4 35.98 -57.48 -2.96
N HIS A 5 35.32 -56.33 -3.08
CA HIS A 5 35.18 -55.34 -4.18
C HIS A 5 35.59 -53.92 -3.66
N ILE A 6 36.03 -52.87 -4.41
CA ILE A 6 35.74 -52.35 -5.77
C ILE A 6 34.31 -51.75 -5.83
N LEU A 7 34.01 -50.49 -6.16
CA LEU A 7 34.72 -49.26 -6.57
C LEU A 7 33.94 -48.09 -5.86
N VAL A 8 34.29 -46.80 -5.79
CA VAL A 8 35.15 -45.89 -6.59
C VAL A 8 35.76 -44.83 -5.67
N LEU A 9 36.92 -44.28 -6.07
CA LEU A 9 37.37 -42.93 -5.71
C LEU A 9 38.06 -42.33 -6.96
N GLU A 10 38.38 -41.03 -6.95
CA GLU A 10 39.02 -40.26 -8.05
C GLU A 10 38.17 -39.98 -9.31
N VAL A 11 37.67 -38.73 -9.45
CA VAL A 11 37.78 -37.91 -10.67
C VAL A 11 37.91 -36.44 -10.23
N PHE A 12 38.46 -35.57 -11.09
CA PHE A 12 38.52 -34.10 -10.97
C PHE A 12 39.48 -33.52 -9.91
N ALA A 13 40.78 -33.66 -10.19
CA ALA A 13 41.70 -32.54 -10.05
C ALA A 13 41.82 -31.78 -11.40
N LEU A 14 42.28 -30.53 -11.35
CA LEU A 14 42.61 -29.63 -12.47
C LEU A 14 41.49 -29.31 -13.50
N LEU A 15 40.90 -28.12 -13.34
CA LEU A 15 40.76 -27.20 -14.47
C LEU A 15 40.91 -25.75 -13.99
N LEU A 16 42.16 -25.36 -13.77
CA LEU A 16 42.56 -24.02 -13.31
C LEU A 16 42.62 -23.05 -14.51
N THR A 17 41.47 -22.76 -15.12
CA THR A 17 41.34 -21.62 -16.02
C THR A 17 41.19 -20.35 -15.19
N ALA A 18 41.91 -19.28 -15.57
CA ALA A 18 41.76 -17.96 -14.98
C ALA A 18 40.47 -17.29 -15.49
N GLY A 19 39.32 -17.87 -15.13
CA GLY A 19 38.05 -17.15 -15.19
C GLY A 19 38.14 -15.96 -14.24
N THR A 20 38.01 -14.75 -14.77
CA THR A 20 37.75 -13.57 -13.94
C THR A 20 36.55 -13.91 -13.06
N ILE A 21 36.74 -13.87 -11.73
CA ILE A 21 35.62 -13.86 -10.80
C ILE A 21 34.94 -12.51 -11.02
N CYS A 22 34.01 -12.48 -11.98
CA CYS A 22 33.04 -11.42 -12.09
C CYS A 22 32.24 -11.48 -10.80
N THR A 23 32.62 -10.63 -9.84
CA THR A 23 31.86 -10.41 -8.62
C THR A 23 30.51 -9.87 -9.06
N ALA A 24 29.53 -10.78 -9.19
CA ALA A 24 28.16 -10.41 -9.44
C ALA A 24 27.70 -9.57 -8.25
N GLN A 25 27.78 -8.25 -8.40
CA GLN A 25 27.26 -7.32 -7.42
C GLN A 25 25.78 -7.66 -7.26
N SER A 26 25.40 -8.09 -6.05
CA SER A 26 24.03 -8.50 -5.71
C SER A 26 23.07 -7.43 -6.24
N PRO A 27 22.09 -7.78 -7.09
CA PRO A 27 21.48 -6.86 -8.04
C PRO A 27 20.91 -5.64 -7.34
N VAL A 28 21.59 -4.50 -7.52
CA VAL A 28 21.33 -3.26 -6.81
C VAL A 28 19.88 -2.83 -7.08
N ALA A 29 19.10 -2.66 -6.02
CA ALA A 29 17.68 -2.39 -6.11
C ALA A 29 17.42 -0.98 -6.70
N THR A 30 17.31 -0.91 -8.02
CA THR A 30 16.97 0.33 -8.73
C THR A 30 15.48 0.65 -8.59
N VAL A 31 15.18 1.92 -8.38
CA VAL A 31 13.84 2.46 -8.18
C VAL A 31 13.53 3.55 -9.20
N ASN A 32 12.26 3.65 -9.60
CA ASN A 32 11.76 4.76 -10.40
C ASN A 32 11.56 5.99 -9.51
N VAL A 33 12.30 7.07 -9.74
CA VAL A 33 12.24 8.31 -8.96
C VAL A 33 11.44 9.34 -9.74
N ARG A 34 10.27 9.72 -9.21
CA ARG A 34 9.32 10.63 -9.84
C ARG A 34 9.49 12.05 -9.29
N LEU A 35 10.16 12.88 -10.09
CA LEU A 35 10.42 14.29 -9.79
C LEU A 35 9.27 15.17 -10.27
N GLN A 36 9.26 16.45 -9.89
CA GLN A 36 8.20 17.39 -10.31
C GLN A 36 8.11 17.63 -11.83
N GLN A 37 9.13 17.24 -12.62
CA GLN A 37 9.25 17.52 -14.05
C GLN A 37 9.64 16.31 -14.93
N ARG A 38 10.12 15.20 -14.36
CA ARG A 38 10.54 13.98 -15.09
C ARG A 38 10.68 12.79 -14.14
N ASP A 39 10.63 11.59 -14.68
CA ASP A 39 10.97 10.36 -13.97
C ASP A 39 12.40 9.92 -14.36
N VAL A 40 13.16 9.34 -13.42
CA VAL A 40 14.50 8.78 -13.64
C VAL A 40 14.64 7.44 -12.90
N VAL A 41 15.58 6.58 -13.29
CA VAL A 41 15.81 5.27 -12.63
C VAL A 41 17.18 5.26 -11.95
N GLY A 42 17.27 4.79 -10.70
CA GLY A 42 18.54 4.77 -9.96
C GLY A 42 18.52 4.04 -8.62
N GLU A 43 19.68 3.90 -7.97
CA GLU A 43 19.82 3.35 -6.61
C GLU A 43 19.60 4.44 -5.55
N VAL A 44 18.93 4.11 -4.43
CA VAL A 44 18.87 4.97 -3.23
C VAL A 44 20.18 4.88 -2.44
N LEU A 45 21.02 5.92 -2.46
CA LEU A 45 22.25 5.98 -1.65
C LEU A 45 21.98 6.45 -0.21
N SER A 46 21.07 7.42 -0.04
CA SER A 46 20.56 7.81 1.29
C SER A 46 19.26 8.61 1.20
N ILE A 47 18.46 8.52 2.27
CA ILE A 47 17.33 9.41 2.55
C ILE A 47 17.55 10.00 3.94
N ASP A 48 17.48 11.31 4.07
CA ASP A 48 17.49 12.04 5.34
C ASP A 48 16.56 13.27 5.25
N GLU A 49 16.41 14.01 6.36
CA GLU A 49 15.47 15.15 6.43
C GLU A 49 15.87 16.35 5.55
N MET A 50 17.15 16.43 5.15
CA MET A 50 17.68 17.49 4.30
C MET A 50 17.89 17.03 2.85
N SER A 51 18.27 15.77 2.63
CA SER A 51 18.70 15.27 1.33
C SER A 51 18.19 13.85 0.98
N VAL A 52 17.87 13.67 -0.30
CA VAL A 52 17.70 12.37 -0.95
C VAL A 52 18.81 12.22 -1.97
N LYS A 53 19.67 11.22 -1.80
CA LYS A 53 20.84 10.96 -2.65
C LYS A 53 20.61 9.69 -3.46
N ILE A 54 20.69 9.79 -4.79
CA ILE A 54 20.37 8.70 -5.73
C ILE A 54 21.50 8.57 -6.75
N GLN A 55 21.85 7.35 -7.14
CA GLN A 55 22.80 7.07 -8.23
C GLN A 55 22.04 6.76 -9.53
N VAL A 56 22.21 7.58 -10.57
CA VAL A 56 21.55 7.45 -11.89
C VAL A 56 22.63 7.26 -12.96
N GLY A 57 22.93 5.99 -13.30
CA GLY A 57 24.13 5.65 -14.06
C GLY A 57 25.37 6.13 -13.33
N ASP A 58 26.29 6.80 -14.03
CA ASP A 58 27.50 7.38 -13.42
C ASP A 58 27.23 8.66 -12.61
N LYS A 59 26.02 9.23 -12.69
CA LYS A 59 25.70 10.54 -12.08
C LYS A 59 24.99 10.38 -10.73
N ARG A 60 25.60 10.94 -9.69
CA ARG A 60 24.93 11.14 -8.40
C ARG A 60 23.99 12.34 -8.48
N LEU A 61 22.73 12.13 -8.12
CA LEU A 61 21.76 13.19 -7.85
C LEU A 61 21.65 13.40 -6.34
N GLU A 62 21.54 14.66 -5.95
CA GLU A 62 21.21 15.08 -4.59
C GLU A 62 20.04 16.06 -4.68
N LEU A 63 18.96 15.76 -3.96
CA LEU A 63 17.67 16.45 -4.06
C LEU A 63 17.17 16.79 -2.66
N LEU A 64 16.46 17.91 -2.50
CA LEU A 64 15.71 18.15 -1.26
C LEU A 64 14.47 17.23 -1.23
N PRO A 65 14.06 16.72 -0.06
CA PRO A 65 12.80 15.98 0.08
C PRO A 65 11.56 16.75 -0.42
N SER A 66 11.62 18.08 -0.56
CA SER A 66 10.52 18.89 -1.12
C SER A 66 10.47 18.97 -2.66
N GLU A 67 11.46 18.40 -3.36
CA GLU A 67 11.57 18.35 -4.83
C GLU A 67 11.14 17.00 -5.41
N LEU A 68 11.23 15.95 -4.60
CA LEU A 68 10.68 14.62 -4.87
C LEU A 68 9.15 14.62 -4.69
N PHE A 69 8.43 13.87 -5.53
CA PHE A 69 7.03 13.53 -5.25
C PHE A 69 6.89 12.12 -4.67
N GLU A 70 7.43 11.11 -5.35
CA GLU A 70 7.50 9.74 -4.85
C GLU A 70 8.69 9.00 -5.50
N LEU A 71 9.13 7.94 -4.86
CA LEU A 71 10.24 7.09 -5.29
C LEU A 71 9.81 5.63 -5.15
N GLY A 72 10.10 4.83 -6.17
CA GLY A 72 9.83 3.41 -6.23
C GLY A 72 8.33 3.07 -6.29
N ALA A 73 7.98 1.88 -5.81
CA ALA A 73 6.61 1.39 -5.72
C ALA A 73 6.53 0.31 -4.62
N ILE A 74 5.37 0.18 -3.98
CA ILE A 74 5.19 -0.79 -2.89
C ILE A 74 5.14 -2.21 -3.46
N GLN A 75 6.00 -3.10 -2.94
CA GLN A 75 6.20 -4.47 -3.42
C GLN A 75 5.49 -5.48 -2.51
N GLU A 76 4.16 -5.58 -2.58
CA GLU A 76 3.36 -6.39 -1.66
C GLU A 76 3.59 -7.91 -1.82
N GLN A 77 4.14 -8.54 -0.78
CA GLN A 77 4.46 -9.97 -0.77
C GLN A 77 3.32 -10.82 -0.17
N GLY A 78 2.74 -11.73 -0.96
CA GLY A 78 1.76 -12.72 -0.48
C GLY A 78 2.41 -13.92 0.23
N GLY A 79 1.59 -14.80 0.81
CA GLY A 79 2.01 -16.09 1.41
C GLY A 79 2.77 -16.01 2.74
N ARG A 80 3.30 -14.84 3.13
CA ARG A 80 3.93 -14.59 4.43
C ARG A 80 3.02 -13.79 5.37
N PRO A 81 3.03 -14.03 6.70
CA PRO A 81 2.17 -13.29 7.63
C PRO A 81 2.34 -11.77 7.57
N TRP A 82 1.21 -11.05 7.62
CA TRP A 82 1.16 -9.58 7.72
C TRP A 82 0.60 -9.17 9.08
N ILE A 83 1.32 -8.33 9.81
CA ILE A 83 0.80 -7.62 10.99
C ILE A 83 0.35 -6.23 10.52
N VAL A 84 -0.94 -5.92 10.64
CA VAL A 84 -1.52 -4.63 10.24
C VAL A 84 -1.73 -3.77 11.49
N LEU A 85 -1.10 -2.59 11.52
CA LEU A 85 -1.14 -1.66 12.65
C LEU A 85 -2.33 -0.69 12.56
N THR A 86 -2.64 -0.01 13.67
CA THR A 86 -3.84 0.84 13.81
C THR A 86 -3.89 2.06 12.90
N HIS A 87 -2.75 2.56 12.39
CA HIS A 87 -2.70 3.64 11.40
C HIS A 87 -2.45 3.13 9.97
N GLY A 88 -2.70 1.83 9.75
CA GLY A 88 -2.72 1.21 8.43
C GLY A 88 -1.39 0.67 7.92
N GLU A 89 -0.30 0.78 8.70
CA GLU A 89 1.00 0.19 8.34
C GLU A 89 0.92 -1.34 8.28
N VAL A 90 1.64 -1.95 7.35
CA VAL A 90 1.74 -3.39 7.14
C VAL A 90 3.17 -3.83 7.40
N ILE A 91 3.36 -4.73 8.37
CA ILE A 91 4.65 -5.33 8.68
C ILE A 91 4.61 -6.80 8.24
N VAL A 92 5.34 -7.13 7.18
CA VAL A 92 5.49 -8.51 6.70
C VAL A 92 6.58 -9.20 7.50
N VAL A 93 6.27 -10.37 8.04
CA VAL A 93 7.18 -11.20 8.85
C VAL A 93 7.17 -12.64 8.33
N ASP A 94 8.21 -13.40 8.64
CA ASP A 94 8.37 -14.79 8.16
C ASP A 94 7.77 -15.80 9.16
N LYS A 95 7.73 -15.45 10.45
CA LYS A 95 6.82 -16.06 11.44
C LYS A 95 6.19 -14.96 12.31
N VAL A 96 4.91 -15.15 12.64
CA VAL A 96 4.21 -14.39 13.68
C VAL A 96 3.85 -15.34 14.84
N THR A 97 3.90 -14.85 16.08
CA THR A 97 3.42 -15.59 17.27
C THR A 97 2.60 -14.63 18.13
N LEU A 98 1.32 -14.93 18.31
CA LEU A 98 0.42 -14.16 19.16
C LEU A 98 0.71 -14.51 20.64
N GLY A 99 0.68 -13.50 21.50
CA GLY A 99 0.71 -13.62 22.96
C GLY A 99 -0.54 -13.00 23.59
N VAL A 100 -0.55 -12.90 24.93
CA VAL A 100 -1.71 -12.36 25.68
C VAL A 100 -1.81 -10.84 25.61
N ALA A 101 -0.67 -10.14 25.53
CA ALA A 101 -0.59 -8.68 25.50
C ALA A 101 0.24 -8.12 24.33
N ASP A 102 0.95 -8.97 23.59
CA ASP A 102 1.79 -8.59 22.46
C ASP A 102 1.79 -9.64 21.34
N ILE A 103 2.37 -9.27 20.21
CA ILE A 103 2.64 -10.14 19.07
C ILE A 103 4.14 -10.13 18.81
N VAL A 104 4.75 -11.31 18.75
CA VAL A 104 6.15 -11.48 18.38
C VAL A 104 6.26 -11.64 16.86
N GLY A 105 6.97 -10.72 16.21
CA GLY A 105 7.35 -10.82 14.81
C GLY A 105 8.77 -11.34 14.65
N ASP A 106 8.95 -12.37 13.83
CA ASP A 106 10.24 -12.98 13.50
C ASP A 106 10.46 -12.94 11.99
N SER A 107 11.60 -12.43 11.52
CA SER A 107 11.81 -12.20 10.09
C SER A 107 13.28 -12.19 9.68
N LEU A 108 13.52 -12.49 8.40
CA LEU A 108 14.82 -12.33 7.74
C LEU A 108 15.15 -10.84 7.45
N THR A 109 14.13 -9.97 7.38
CA THR A 109 14.33 -8.53 7.14
C THR A 109 14.37 -7.73 8.44
N TRP A 110 13.54 -8.08 9.41
CA TRP A 110 13.37 -7.34 10.65
C TRP A 110 13.95 -8.09 11.83
N LYS A 111 14.80 -7.41 12.61
CA LYS A 111 15.26 -7.91 13.90
C LYS A 111 14.05 -8.20 14.78
N LYS A 112 14.00 -9.44 15.29
CA LYS A 112 12.88 -9.98 16.07
C LYS A 112 12.34 -9.00 17.12
N PHE A 113 11.05 -8.71 17.04
CA PHE A 113 10.40 -7.62 17.78
C PHE A 113 9.14 -8.08 18.51
N ARG A 114 8.68 -7.26 19.47
CA ARG A 114 7.38 -7.38 20.14
C ARG A 114 6.54 -6.16 19.77
N CYS A 115 5.31 -6.40 19.32
CA CYS A 115 4.33 -5.36 19.00
C CYS A 115 3.15 -5.47 19.99
N PRO A 116 2.92 -4.46 20.86
CA PRO A 116 1.80 -4.45 21.81
C PRO A 116 0.43 -4.58 21.10
N LEU A 117 -0.50 -5.33 21.70
CA LEU A 117 -1.76 -5.73 21.05
C LEU A 117 -2.75 -4.56 20.83
N GLU A 118 -2.53 -3.41 21.47
CA GLU A 118 -3.23 -2.15 21.23
C GLU A 118 -2.76 -1.44 19.95
N MET A 119 -1.54 -1.72 19.47
CA MET A 119 -1.01 -1.18 18.20
C MET A 119 -1.51 -1.97 16.98
N VAL A 120 -2.04 -3.18 17.17
CA VAL A 120 -2.44 -4.09 16.10
C VAL A 120 -3.93 -3.96 15.78
N GLN A 121 -4.26 -3.77 14.51
CA GLN A 121 -5.62 -3.81 13.97
C GLN A 121 -5.99 -5.22 13.47
N ALA A 122 -5.05 -5.92 12.81
CA ALA A 122 -5.26 -7.26 12.30
C ALA A 122 -3.93 -8.04 12.14
N VAL A 123 -4.03 -9.36 12.06
CA VAL A 123 -2.95 -10.23 11.57
C VAL A 123 -3.52 -11.16 10.51
N LEU A 124 -2.97 -11.11 9.30
CA LEU A 124 -3.27 -12.07 8.24
C LEU A 124 -2.17 -13.14 8.29
N TYR A 125 -2.50 -14.37 8.67
CA TYR A 125 -1.53 -15.47 8.72
C TYR A 125 -1.13 -15.93 7.31
N HIS A 126 -2.10 -15.97 6.40
CA HIS A 126 -1.94 -16.50 5.05
C HIS A 126 -2.53 -15.53 4.00
N PRO A 127 -1.90 -14.35 3.74
CA PRO A 127 -2.38 -13.43 2.73
C PRO A 127 -2.35 -14.08 1.34
N PRO A 128 -3.46 -14.07 0.56
CA PRO A 128 -3.50 -14.66 -0.77
C PRO A 128 -2.38 -14.17 -1.71
N HIS A 129 -1.88 -15.06 -2.56
CA HIS A 129 -0.93 -14.67 -3.62
C HIS A 129 -1.60 -13.79 -4.67
N ASP A 130 -2.85 -14.08 -5.05
CA ASP A 130 -3.68 -13.16 -5.83
C ASP A 130 -3.87 -11.82 -5.10
N LEU A 131 -3.84 -10.71 -5.84
CA LEU A 131 -3.94 -9.37 -5.28
C LEU A 131 -5.38 -8.99 -4.91
N LEU A 132 -6.37 -9.44 -5.67
CA LEU A 132 -7.77 -9.03 -5.48
C LEU A 132 -8.38 -9.74 -4.25
N ALA A 133 -8.10 -11.03 -4.08
CA ALA A 133 -8.44 -11.79 -2.88
C ALA A 133 -7.70 -11.28 -1.63
N ARG A 134 -6.47 -10.79 -1.78
CA ARG A 134 -5.69 -10.18 -0.69
C ARG A 134 -6.28 -8.83 -0.26
N ASP A 135 -6.64 -7.98 -1.23
CA ASP A 135 -7.36 -6.73 -0.98
C ASP A 135 -8.73 -6.98 -0.33
N GLU A 136 -9.43 -8.04 -0.72
CA GLU A 136 -10.74 -8.41 -0.15
C GLU A 136 -10.63 -8.91 1.30
N LEU A 137 -9.64 -9.74 1.61
CA LEU A 137 -9.32 -10.14 2.98
C LEU A 137 -8.96 -8.91 3.83
N LEU A 138 -8.12 -8.01 3.30
CA LEU A 138 -7.71 -6.77 3.97
C LEU A 138 -8.90 -5.81 4.19
N GLN A 139 -9.80 -5.69 3.21
CA GLN A 139 -11.05 -4.94 3.33
C GLN A 139 -12.00 -5.55 4.36
N THR A 140 -12.09 -6.88 4.41
CA THR A 140 -12.92 -7.63 5.37
C THR A 140 -12.43 -7.41 6.80
N VAL A 141 -11.13 -7.56 7.07
CA VAL A 141 -10.60 -7.30 8.43
C VAL A 141 -10.67 -5.82 8.81
N ARG A 142 -10.38 -4.89 7.89
CA ARG A 142 -10.45 -3.44 8.18
C ARG A 142 -11.87 -2.94 8.41
N SER A 143 -12.86 -3.46 7.69
CA SER A 143 -14.27 -3.11 7.94
C SER A 143 -14.76 -3.68 9.27
N ALA A 144 -14.38 -4.91 9.61
CA ALA A 144 -14.74 -5.53 10.89
C ALA A 144 -14.05 -4.86 12.10
N ALA A 145 -12.75 -4.58 12.03
CA ALA A 145 -11.99 -3.92 13.10
C ALA A 145 -12.49 -2.50 13.44
N ASN A 146 -13.13 -1.83 12.47
CA ASN A 146 -13.72 -0.50 12.63
C ASN A 146 -15.21 -0.55 13.04
N ASP A 147 -15.88 -1.71 12.95
CA ASP A 147 -17.27 -1.88 13.38
C ASP A 147 -17.35 -2.08 14.89
N MET A 148 -17.27 -0.95 15.61
CA MET A 148 -17.38 -0.89 17.07
C MET A 148 -18.79 -1.27 17.60
N GLN A 149 -19.77 -1.58 16.72
CA GLN A 149 -21.08 -2.11 17.10
C GLN A 149 -21.23 -3.61 16.82
N GLY A 150 -20.42 -4.17 15.90
CA GLY A 150 -20.51 -5.54 15.38
C GLY A 150 -20.03 -6.69 16.28
N GLY A 151 -19.78 -6.44 17.57
CA GLY A 151 -19.51 -7.50 18.57
C GLY A 151 -18.06 -7.68 19.04
N GLY A 152 -17.12 -6.85 18.58
CA GLY A 152 -15.74 -6.83 19.07
C GLY A 152 -14.72 -7.47 18.12
N ASP A 153 -13.70 -8.10 18.70
CA ASP A 153 -12.62 -8.79 17.98
C ASP A 153 -13.15 -9.97 17.14
N GLY A 154 -12.30 -10.63 16.35
CA GLY A 154 -12.75 -11.81 15.61
C GLY A 154 -11.75 -12.44 14.63
N ILE A 155 -12.25 -13.38 13.84
CA ILE A 155 -11.50 -14.15 12.85
C ILE A 155 -12.20 -14.20 11.49
N VAL A 156 -11.41 -14.45 10.45
CA VAL A 156 -11.82 -14.81 9.10
C VAL A 156 -11.18 -16.17 8.76
N LEU A 157 -12.03 -17.15 8.42
CA LEU A 157 -11.64 -18.51 8.02
C LEU A 157 -11.32 -18.58 6.52
N HIS A 158 -10.70 -19.69 6.07
CA HIS A 158 -10.25 -19.86 4.67
C HIS A 158 -11.37 -19.96 3.62
N ASP A 159 -12.62 -20.14 4.04
CA ASP A 159 -13.83 -20.05 3.20
C ASP A 159 -14.38 -18.61 3.11
N GLY A 160 -13.75 -17.64 3.78
CA GLY A 160 -14.22 -16.27 3.93
C GLY A 160 -15.18 -16.04 5.09
N THR A 161 -15.55 -17.08 5.86
CA THR A 161 -16.48 -16.96 6.99
C THR A 161 -15.88 -16.07 8.08
N LYS A 162 -16.54 -14.93 8.33
CA LYS A 162 -16.20 -13.97 9.41
C LYS A 162 -16.99 -14.29 10.68
N LEU A 163 -16.30 -14.39 11.82
CA LEU A 163 -16.90 -14.58 13.15
C LEU A 163 -16.42 -13.48 14.11
N THR A 164 -17.34 -12.82 14.83
CA THR A 164 -17.05 -11.77 15.83
C THR A 164 -17.37 -12.21 17.26
N GLY A 165 -16.61 -11.70 18.22
CA GLY A 165 -16.78 -11.96 19.66
C GLY A 165 -15.51 -11.71 20.46
N LYS A 166 -15.44 -12.26 21.67
CA LYS A 166 -14.23 -12.17 22.49
C LYS A 166 -13.21 -13.22 22.06
N LEU A 167 -12.06 -12.79 21.55
CA LEU A 167 -10.90 -13.66 21.37
C LEU A 167 -10.22 -13.98 22.72
N THR A 168 -9.77 -15.22 22.87
CA THR A 168 -8.89 -15.67 23.95
C THR A 168 -7.84 -16.61 23.34
N LEU A 169 -6.55 -16.30 23.47
CA LEU A 169 -5.49 -17.21 23.03
C LEU A 169 -5.28 -18.31 24.09
N LEU A 170 -5.12 -19.56 23.64
CA LEU A 170 -4.70 -20.67 24.50
C LEU A 170 -3.19 -20.93 24.37
N ASP A 171 -2.70 -21.06 23.13
CA ASP A 171 -1.31 -21.36 22.80
C ASP A 171 -0.95 -20.89 21.37
N ASP A 172 0.26 -21.17 20.86
CA ASP A 172 0.71 -20.73 19.53
C ASP A 172 -0.01 -21.40 18.34
N ARG A 173 -0.92 -22.33 18.61
CA ARG A 173 -1.69 -23.13 17.64
C ARG A 173 -3.20 -23.09 17.87
N ARG A 174 -3.68 -22.61 19.02
CA ARG A 174 -5.09 -22.65 19.42
C ARG A 174 -5.59 -21.32 19.96
N LEU A 175 -6.72 -20.89 19.42
CA LEU A 175 -7.48 -19.73 19.86
C LEU A 175 -8.93 -20.12 20.13
N GLU A 176 -9.55 -19.45 21.09
CA GLU A 176 -10.98 -19.52 21.38
C GLU A 176 -11.66 -18.21 20.99
N LEU A 177 -12.86 -18.33 20.42
CA LEU A 177 -13.78 -17.21 20.21
C LEU A 177 -15.07 -17.47 21.00
N THR A 178 -15.37 -16.61 21.98
CA THR A 178 -16.72 -16.54 22.55
C THR A 178 -17.54 -15.57 21.71
N ALA A 179 -18.30 -16.11 20.75
CA ALA A 179 -19.10 -15.31 19.82
C ALA A 179 -20.18 -14.51 20.56
N THR A 180 -20.53 -13.34 20.02
CA THR A 180 -21.48 -12.40 20.65
C THR A 180 -22.84 -13.07 20.91
N GLY A 181 -23.22 -13.22 22.18
CA GLY A 181 -24.46 -13.86 22.62
C GLY A 181 -24.35 -15.36 22.99
N LEU A 182 -23.22 -16.02 22.69
CA LEU A 182 -22.95 -17.38 23.17
C LEU A 182 -22.26 -17.37 24.54
N LYS A 183 -22.55 -18.38 25.37
CA LYS A 183 -21.88 -18.59 26.67
C LYS A 183 -20.64 -19.50 26.58
N THR A 184 -20.59 -20.37 25.59
CA THR A 184 -19.50 -21.33 25.37
C THR A 184 -18.52 -20.78 24.33
N PRO A 185 -17.20 -20.79 24.59
CA PRO A 185 -16.21 -20.53 23.56
C PRO A 185 -16.22 -21.64 22.51
N VAL A 186 -15.80 -21.30 21.28
CA VAL A 186 -15.48 -22.27 20.22
C VAL A 186 -13.97 -22.20 19.98
N ALA A 187 -13.31 -23.36 20.04
CA ALA A 187 -11.87 -23.48 19.83
C ALA A 187 -11.54 -23.74 18.35
N PHE A 188 -10.56 -23.00 17.82
CA PHE A 188 -10.06 -23.09 16.46
C PHE A 188 -8.56 -23.36 16.45
N ALA A 189 -8.09 -24.11 15.45
CA ALA A 189 -6.67 -24.16 15.14
C ALA A 189 -6.26 -22.88 14.39
N VAL A 190 -5.14 -22.27 14.77
CA VAL A 190 -4.56 -21.08 14.09
C VAL A 190 -4.37 -21.34 12.59
N SER A 191 -4.02 -22.57 12.20
CA SER A 191 -3.87 -22.98 10.79
C SER A 191 -5.18 -22.97 9.98
N ALA A 192 -6.35 -22.96 10.62
CA ALA A 192 -7.65 -22.86 9.96
C ALA A 192 -8.12 -21.39 9.77
N VAL A 193 -7.37 -20.42 10.31
CA VAL A 193 -7.67 -18.99 10.27
C VAL A 193 -6.79 -18.32 9.22
N SER A 194 -7.40 -17.59 8.28
CA SER A 194 -6.68 -16.79 7.30
C SER A 194 -6.22 -15.47 7.91
N ALA A 195 -7.08 -14.86 8.73
CA ALA A 195 -6.78 -13.63 9.45
C ALA A 195 -7.57 -13.50 10.77
N LEU A 196 -7.00 -12.76 11.72
CA LEU A 196 -7.67 -12.25 12.90
C LEU A 196 -7.72 -10.72 12.86
N PHE A 197 -8.69 -10.13 13.54
CA PHE A 197 -8.85 -8.69 13.66
C PHE A 197 -9.26 -8.30 15.07
N PHE A 198 -8.88 -7.08 15.45
CA PHE A 198 -9.18 -6.52 16.75
C PHE A 198 -10.07 -5.27 16.59
N ALA A 199 -11.15 -5.19 17.36
CA ALA A 199 -11.94 -3.97 17.44
C ALA A 199 -11.11 -2.90 18.17
N ARG A 200 -10.68 -1.87 17.43
CA ARG A 200 -9.77 -0.84 17.92
C ARG A 200 -10.27 0.53 17.49
N LYS A 201 -10.63 1.36 18.47
CA LYS A 201 -10.89 2.78 18.24
C LYS A 201 -9.57 3.50 17.97
N VAL A 202 -9.22 3.66 16.70
CA VAL A 202 -8.01 4.40 16.27
C VAL A 202 -8.05 5.83 16.83
N ALA A 203 -6.97 6.24 17.48
CA ALA A 203 -6.89 7.49 18.23
C ALA A 203 -6.43 8.65 17.32
N GLY A 204 -7.30 9.05 16.40
CA GLY A 204 -7.02 10.06 15.38
C GLY A 204 -7.42 9.56 13.99
N ALA A 205 -7.30 10.42 12.98
CA ALA A 205 -7.32 9.97 11.60
C ALA A 205 -5.96 9.36 11.23
N GLU A 206 -5.93 8.46 10.24
CA GLU A 206 -4.71 8.13 9.50
C GLU A 206 -3.99 9.44 9.11
N PRO A 207 -2.66 9.61 9.30
CA PRO A 207 -2.04 10.92 9.12
C PRO A 207 -2.00 11.34 7.64
N ARG A 208 -2.83 12.32 7.32
CA ARG A 208 -3.14 12.76 5.96
C ARG A 208 -2.07 13.73 5.47
N ASN A 209 -1.17 13.23 4.63
CA ASN A 209 -0.08 13.96 3.97
C ASN A 209 1.01 14.58 4.91
N GLU A 210 0.78 14.58 6.23
CA GLU A 210 1.69 15.11 7.26
C GLU A 210 2.87 14.18 7.60
N VAL A 211 2.79 12.89 7.24
CA VAL A 211 3.85 11.89 7.51
C VAL A 211 4.51 11.37 6.24
N GLN A 212 5.76 10.97 6.37
CA GLN A 212 6.49 10.26 5.33
C GLN A 212 5.89 8.86 5.16
N GLN A 213 5.92 8.30 3.95
CA GLN A 213 5.57 6.90 3.71
C GLN A 213 6.79 6.15 3.21
N PHE A 214 6.97 4.92 3.68
CA PHE A 214 8.03 4.02 3.23
C PHE A 214 7.43 2.67 2.82
N GLY A 215 8.11 1.99 1.90
CA GLY A 215 7.91 0.58 1.59
C GLY A 215 9.26 -0.11 1.46
N PHE A 216 9.30 -1.38 1.85
CA PHE A 216 10.51 -2.19 1.91
C PHE A 216 10.41 -3.38 0.94
N ASN A 217 11.55 -3.91 0.50
CA ASN A 217 11.62 -5.01 -0.47
C ASN A 217 10.99 -6.33 0.02
N ASN A 218 10.84 -6.49 1.35
CA ASN A 218 10.12 -7.61 1.95
C ASN A 218 8.58 -7.49 1.87
N GLY A 219 8.08 -6.33 1.42
CA GLY A 219 6.65 -6.01 1.33
C GLY A 219 6.05 -5.35 2.57
N SER A 220 6.84 -5.01 3.60
CA SER A 220 6.37 -4.10 4.65
C SER A 220 6.22 -2.67 4.10
N TYR A 221 5.19 -1.93 4.51
CA TYR A 221 5.00 -0.53 4.10
C TYR A 221 4.10 0.26 5.06
N GLY A 222 4.18 1.59 5.01
CA GLY A 222 3.26 2.49 5.71
C GLY A 222 3.90 3.79 6.18
N GLY A 223 3.20 4.46 7.09
CA GLY A 223 3.62 5.75 7.64
C GLY A 223 4.85 5.64 8.54
N ALA A 224 5.76 6.60 8.40
CA ALA A 224 6.93 6.77 9.26
C ALA A 224 6.88 8.13 9.96
N LYS A 225 7.12 8.11 11.28
CA LYS A 225 7.56 9.31 12.02
C LYS A 225 9.01 9.63 11.65
N SER A 226 9.84 8.59 11.52
CA SER A 226 11.17 8.66 10.93
C SER A 226 11.62 7.29 10.40
N VAL A 227 12.54 7.31 9.43
CA VAL A 227 13.43 6.19 9.11
C VAL A 227 14.85 6.73 9.13
N ILE A 228 15.71 6.18 9.97
CA ILE A 228 17.10 6.65 10.14
C ILE A 228 18.09 5.51 9.92
N ARG A 229 19.30 5.82 9.45
CA ARG A 229 20.41 4.87 9.36
C ARG A 229 21.19 4.83 10.68
N ASP A 230 21.34 3.65 11.26
CA ASP A 230 22.11 3.39 12.48
C ASP A 230 23.18 2.33 12.13
N GLY A 231 24.35 2.79 11.65
CA GLY A 231 25.39 1.93 11.11
C GLY A 231 24.99 1.20 9.83
N GLU A 232 24.80 -0.11 9.93
CA GLU A 232 24.51 -1.04 8.81
C GLU A 232 23.02 -1.40 8.69
N LYS A 233 22.16 -0.81 9.52
CA LYS A 233 20.71 -1.05 9.55
C LYS A 233 19.92 0.25 9.39
N LEU A 234 18.68 0.13 8.92
CA LEU A 234 17.67 1.17 9.07
C LEU A 234 16.86 0.92 10.34
N VAL A 235 16.43 2.02 10.97
CA VAL A 235 15.51 2.04 12.10
C VAL A 235 14.25 2.77 11.65
N TRP A 236 13.13 2.06 11.53
CA TRP A 236 11.83 2.63 11.19
C TRP A 236 11.00 2.83 12.45
N GLN A 237 10.62 4.07 12.73
CA GLN A 237 9.66 4.43 13.75
C GLN A 237 8.30 4.66 13.08
N THR A 238 7.38 3.69 13.22
CA THR A 238 6.04 3.74 12.62
C THR A 238 5.17 4.83 13.27
N VAL A 239 4.08 5.23 12.58
CA VAL A 239 3.07 6.15 13.13
C VAL A 239 2.41 5.55 14.36
N SER A 240 1.99 4.29 14.29
CA SER A 240 1.37 3.51 15.37
C SER A 240 2.28 3.32 16.59
N GLY A 241 3.57 3.63 16.50
CA GLY A 241 4.51 3.67 17.62
C GLY A 241 5.47 2.49 17.71
N LEU A 242 5.28 1.45 16.88
CA LEU A 242 6.24 0.35 16.77
C LEU A 242 7.60 0.85 16.23
N LYS A 243 8.69 0.41 16.86
CA LYS A 243 10.07 0.59 16.39
C LYS A 243 10.55 -0.71 15.76
N LEU A 244 11.02 -0.64 14.52
CA LEU A 244 11.60 -1.77 13.80
C LEU A 244 13.05 -1.47 13.42
N GLU A 245 13.91 -2.49 13.46
CA GLU A 245 15.31 -2.41 13.04
C GLU A 245 15.56 -3.47 11.96
N THR A 246 16.18 -3.11 10.83
CA THR A 246 16.52 -4.09 9.80
C THR A 246 17.69 -4.96 10.26
N LEU A 247 17.76 -6.18 9.73
CA LEU A 247 18.96 -7.02 9.81
C LEU A 247 19.94 -6.65 8.68
N PRO A 248 21.27 -6.69 8.91
CA PRO A 248 22.26 -6.65 7.84
C PRO A 248 22.29 -7.99 7.06
N PRO A 249 22.96 -8.06 5.90
CA PRO A 249 23.16 -9.31 5.17
C PRO A 249 23.84 -10.38 6.02
N PHE A 250 23.46 -11.64 5.81
CA PHE A 250 24.04 -12.77 6.55
C PHE A 250 25.49 -13.10 6.11
N LEU A 251 25.89 -12.67 4.91
CA LEU A 251 27.21 -12.95 4.34
C LEU A 251 28.18 -11.80 4.64
N SER A 252 29.24 -12.11 5.40
CA SER A 252 30.24 -11.12 5.86
C SER A 252 30.96 -10.36 4.73
N SER A 253 31.04 -10.94 3.53
CA SER A 253 31.59 -10.30 2.34
C SER A 253 30.74 -9.15 1.80
N GLU A 254 29.44 -9.12 2.09
CA GLU A 254 28.53 -8.05 1.64
C GLU A 254 28.47 -6.87 2.63
N ILE A 255 28.70 -7.15 3.93
CA ILE A 255 28.50 -6.20 5.04
C ILE A 255 29.33 -4.92 4.88
N ALA A 256 30.62 -5.03 4.57
CA ALA A 256 31.55 -3.89 4.50
C ALA A 256 31.19 -2.86 3.40
N SER A 257 30.41 -3.27 2.40
CA SER A 257 29.86 -2.41 1.33
C SER A 257 28.34 -2.25 1.39
N PHE A 258 27.68 -2.75 2.45
CA PHE A 258 26.22 -2.79 2.49
C PHE A 258 25.62 -1.39 2.61
N ASN A 259 24.78 -1.06 1.63
CA ASN A 259 23.90 0.09 1.66
C ASN A 259 22.53 -0.34 2.23
N PRO A 260 22.18 -0.01 3.49
CA PRO A 260 20.91 -0.40 4.08
C PRO A 260 19.69 0.27 3.43
N TRP A 261 19.89 1.32 2.61
CA TRP A 261 18.82 1.92 1.82
C TRP A 261 18.38 1.05 0.63
N SER A 262 19.16 0.05 0.24
CA SER A 262 18.75 -0.97 -0.75
C SER A 262 17.56 -1.84 -0.28
N ALA A 263 17.23 -1.79 1.02
CA ALA A 263 16.02 -2.39 1.56
C ALA A 263 14.73 -1.61 1.22
N VAL A 264 14.83 -0.32 0.81
CA VAL A 264 13.68 0.55 0.55
C VAL A 264 13.21 0.42 -0.90
N SER A 265 11.99 -0.07 -1.08
CA SER A 265 11.31 -0.20 -2.38
C SER A 265 10.37 0.98 -2.70
N TYR A 266 9.93 1.75 -1.69
CA TYR A 266 9.10 2.94 -1.85
C TYR A 266 9.46 4.04 -0.84
N TYR A 267 9.43 5.30 -1.28
CA TYR A 267 9.52 6.47 -0.39
C TYR A 267 8.63 7.62 -0.89
N ARG A 268 7.89 8.25 0.03
CA ARG A 268 7.17 9.50 -0.20
C ARG A 268 7.45 10.49 0.95
N PRO A 269 7.96 11.70 0.66
CA PRO A 269 8.20 12.74 1.66
C PRO A 269 6.89 13.39 2.17
N VAL A 270 7.00 14.24 3.21
CA VAL A 270 5.88 15.04 3.73
C VAL A 270 5.48 16.11 2.71
N GLY A 271 4.19 16.16 2.33
CA GLY A 271 3.69 17.02 1.25
C GLY A 271 3.56 18.51 1.61
N LYS A 272 4.68 19.23 1.75
CA LYS A 272 4.66 20.69 2.02
C LYS A 272 4.19 21.55 0.83
N ARG A 273 4.27 21.01 -0.40
CA ARG A 273 3.92 21.71 -1.66
C ARG A 273 2.67 21.18 -2.36
N TYR A 274 2.04 20.12 -1.86
CA TYR A 274 0.84 19.52 -2.43
C TYR A 274 -0.12 19.04 -1.33
N ILE A 275 -1.40 18.89 -1.63
CA ILE A 275 -2.40 18.26 -0.75
C ILE A 275 -3.25 17.29 -1.58
N PHE A 276 -3.46 16.07 -1.10
CA PHE A 276 -4.24 15.09 -1.84
C PHE A 276 -5.74 15.35 -1.73
N LEU A 277 -6.50 14.99 -2.76
CA LEU A 277 -7.95 15.18 -2.78
C LEU A 277 -8.69 14.29 -1.76
N HIS A 278 -8.07 13.23 -1.22
CA HIS A 278 -8.65 12.47 -0.11
C HIS A 278 -8.52 13.14 1.26
N ASP A 279 -7.69 14.19 1.34
CA ASP A 279 -7.50 15.01 2.55
C ASP A 279 -8.40 16.25 2.53
N VAL A 280 -8.76 16.72 1.33
CA VAL A 280 -9.74 17.79 1.12
C VAL A 280 -11.15 17.23 1.28
N LYS A 281 -11.97 17.84 2.14
CA LYS A 281 -13.39 17.48 2.28
C LYS A 281 -14.15 17.83 0.98
N PRO A 282 -14.81 16.87 0.30
CA PRO A 282 -15.65 17.18 -0.86
C PRO A 282 -16.83 18.08 -0.47
N THR A 283 -17.16 19.04 -1.33
CA THR A 283 -18.24 20.02 -1.10
C THR A 283 -19.55 19.65 -1.82
N GLN A 284 -19.48 18.82 -2.87
CA GLN A 284 -20.66 18.22 -3.49
C GLN A 284 -20.32 16.83 -4.06
N TYR A 285 -21.29 15.93 -4.04
CA TYR A 285 -21.25 14.67 -4.79
C TYR A 285 -22.57 14.48 -5.55
N ARG A 286 -22.51 13.88 -6.74
CA ARG A 286 -23.67 13.40 -7.50
C ARG A 286 -23.34 12.03 -8.08
N TYR A 287 -24.31 11.12 -8.04
CA TYR A 287 -24.25 9.78 -8.61
C TYR A 287 -25.57 9.50 -9.32
N LEU A 288 -25.49 8.94 -10.52
CA LEU A 288 -26.64 8.65 -11.38
C LEU A 288 -26.50 7.21 -11.92
N PRO A 289 -26.82 6.18 -11.10
CA PRO A 289 -26.84 4.79 -11.58
C PRO A 289 -27.91 4.61 -12.65
N ILE A 290 -27.56 3.89 -13.71
CA ILE A 290 -28.47 3.57 -14.82
C ILE A 290 -29.35 2.37 -14.41
N PHE A 291 -28.73 1.36 -13.79
CA PHE A 291 -29.43 0.18 -13.27
C PHE A 291 -29.56 0.23 -11.74
N LYS A 292 -30.79 0.14 -11.22
CA LYS A 292 -31.05 -0.11 -9.80
C LYS A 292 -30.75 -1.56 -9.46
N SER A 293 -29.49 -1.87 -9.18
CA SER A 293 -29.00 -3.23 -8.98
C SER A 293 -28.99 -3.63 -7.50
N VAL A 294 -29.16 -4.92 -7.22
CA VAL A 294 -29.05 -5.50 -5.86
C VAL A 294 -27.64 -5.29 -5.27
N SER A 295 -26.64 -4.99 -6.11
CA SER A 295 -25.27 -4.64 -5.72
C SER A 295 -25.11 -3.27 -5.05
N ASP A 296 -26.13 -2.39 -5.06
CA ASP A 296 -26.06 -1.02 -4.52
C ASP A 296 -25.55 -0.95 -3.06
N LYS A 297 -25.71 -2.02 -2.27
CA LYS A 297 -25.21 -2.12 -0.89
C LYS A 297 -23.69 -1.99 -0.76
N GLN A 298 -22.91 -2.39 -1.77
CA GLN A 298 -21.43 -2.23 -1.75
C GLN A 298 -20.99 -0.82 -2.21
N ILE A 299 -21.85 -0.12 -2.96
CA ILE A 299 -21.56 1.21 -3.56
C ILE A 299 -22.19 2.31 -2.68
N ALA A 300 -22.22 2.12 -1.36
CA ALA A 300 -22.98 2.93 -0.39
C ALA A 300 -22.61 4.44 -0.33
N ARG A 301 -21.53 4.87 -1.00
CA ARG A 301 -21.18 6.29 -1.23
C ARG A 301 -20.87 6.63 -2.69
N GLY A 302 -20.65 5.63 -3.57
CA GLY A 302 -20.15 5.80 -4.94
C GLY A 302 -18.73 6.37 -5.10
N TYR A 303 -18.09 6.82 -4.02
CA TYR A 303 -16.68 7.23 -4.00
C TYR A 303 -15.94 6.78 -2.73
N GLY A 304 -14.64 6.54 -2.88
CA GLY A 304 -13.70 6.30 -1.79
C GLY A 304 -12.63 7.39 -1.73
N LEU A 305 -12.36 7.91 -0.52
CA LEU A 305 -11.24 8.83 -0.28
C LEU A 305 -10.07 8.01 0.28
N GLY A 306 -8.95 7.94 -0.44
CA GLY A 306 -7.81 7.06 -0.11
C GLY A 306 -8.11 5.57 -0.34
N ARG A 307 -9.23 5.26 -1.00
CA ARG A 307 -9.81 3.93 -1.21
C ARG A 307 -10.48 3.90 -2.58
N ASN A 308 -10.64 2.71 -3.17
CA ASN A 308 -11.41 2.58 -4.40
C ASN A 308 -12.92 2.82 -4.15
N ALA A 309 -13.71 2.85 -5.22
CA ALA A 309 -15.12 3.24 -5.18
C ALA A 309 -16.00 2.34 -4.28
N ILE A 310 -15.58 1.10 -4.01
CA ILE A 310 -16.25 0.13 -3.13
C ILE A 310 -15.60 0.01 -1.73
N GLY A 311 -14.70 0.93 -1.37
CA GLY A 311 -14.09 1.03 -0.04
C GLY A 311 -12.84 0.16 0.21
N GLY A 312 -12.37 -0.54 -0.81
CA GLY A 312 -11.15 -1.35 -0.80
C GLY A 312 -9.89 -0.57 -1.16
N THR A 313 -8.81 -1.29 -1.47
CA THR A 313 -7.52 -0.75 -1.90
C THR A 313 -7.62 0.03 -3.21
N LEU A 314 -6.92 1.17 -3.33
CA LEU A 314 -6.69 1.82 -4.64
C LEU A 314 -5.65 1.01 -5.43
N ARG A 315 -6.09 0.25 -6.44
CA ARG A 315 -5.19 -0.55 -7.29
C ARG A 315 -5.47 -0.31 -8.78
N VAL A 316 -4.44 0.00 -9.56
CA VAL A 316 -4.54 0.15 -11.03
C VAL A 316 -3.37 -0.59 -11.68
N ALA A 317 -3.63 -1.36 -12.73
CA ALA A 317 -2.64 -2.22 -13.39
C ALA A 317 -1.80 -3.05 -12.39
N GLY A 318 -2.47 -3.62 -11.37
CA GLY A 318 -1.84 -4.39 -10.29
C GLY A 318 -1.13 -3.56 -9.20
N LYS A 319 -0.78 -2.29 -9.46
CA LYS A 319 0.00 -1.44 -8.55
C LYS A 319 -0.89 -0.81 -7.46
N LEU A 320 -0.45 -0.91 -6.20
CA LEU A 320 -1.06 -0.27 -5.03
C LEU A 320 -0.71 1.23 -4.98
N TYR A 321 -1.71 2.07 -4.67
CA TYR A 321 -1.53 3.50 -4.42
C TYR A 321 -2.01 3.90 -3.03
N LEU A 322 -1.15 4.53 -2.23
CA LEU A 322 -1.50 5.07 -0.90
C LEU A 322 -2.17 6.46 -0.94
N ALA A 323 -2.69 6.86 -2.11
CA ALA A 323 -3.29 8.17 -2.31
C ALA A 323 -4.16 8.19 -3.57
N GLY A 324 -5.34 8.79 -3.45
CA GLY A 324 -6.23 9.02 -4.59
C GLY A 324 -7.70 9.03 -4.20
N VAL A 325 -8.56 9.04 -5.21
CA VAL A 325 -10.01 8.94 -5.07
C VAL A 325 -10.54 7.88 -6.03
N GLY A 326 -11.22 6.85 -5.52
CA GLY A 326 -12.00 5.94 -6.34
C GLY A 326 -13.41 6.48 -6.57
N MET A 327 -13.96 6.33 -7.78
CA MET A 327 -15.30 6.77 -8.18
C MET A 327 -15.94 5.73 -9.11
N VAL A 328 -17.27 5.67 -9.15
CA VAL A 328 -18.04 4.91 -10.16
C VAL A 328 -18.53 5.83 -11.30
N SER A 329 -18.83 5.31 -12.49
CA SER A 329 -19.71 6.03 -13.44
C SER A 329 -21.20 5.84 -13.06
N VAL A 330 -22.13 6.72 -13.45
CA VAL A 330 -21.88 8.13 -13.78
C VAL A 330 -21.84 8.93 -12.48
N SER A 331 -20.71 9.55 -12.16
CA SER A 331 -20.58 10.35 -10.95
C SER A 331 -19.71 11.59 -11.08
N ARG A 332 -19.93 12.52 -10.14
CA ARG A 332 -19.22 13.79 -10.06
C ARG A 332 -18.91 14.14 -8.61
N LEU A 333 -17.65 14.38 -8.31
CA LEU A 333 -17.16 14.74 -6.98
C LEU A 333 -16.47 16.11 -7.03
N THR A 334 -16.98 17.06 -6.26
CA THR A 334 -16.57 18.46 -6.27
C THR A 334 -15.78 18.82 -5.01
N PHE A 335 -14.72 19.59 -5.19
CA PHE A 335 -13.85 20.13 -4.15
C PHE A 335 -13.72 21.64 -4.31
N ASP A 336 -13.62 22.35 -3.19
CA ASP A 336 -13.16 23.73 -3.19
C ASP A 336 -11.63 23.73 -3.25
N ILE A 337 -11.06 24.62 -4.07
CA ILE A 337 -9.61 24.71 -4.28
C ILE A 337 -8.99 25.47 -3.08
N PRO A 338 -8.08 24.87 -2.30
CA PRO A 338 -7.47 25.56 -1.16
C PRO A 338 -6.62 26.75 -1.61
N ALA A 339 -6.57 27.81 -0.79
CA ALA A 339 -5.83 29.02 -1.13
C ALA A 339 -4.32 28.76 -1.30
N GLY A 340 -3.71 29.38 -2.31
CA GLY A 340 -2.29 29.26 -2.60
C GLY A 340 -1.88 28.01 -3.40
N TYR A 341 -2.83 27.27 -3.96
CA TYR A 341 -2.57 26.16 -4.89
C TYR A 341 -2.85 26.60 -6.33
N SER A 342 -1.96 26.29 -7.28
CA SER A 342 -2.00 26.78 -8.66
C SER A 342 -2.22 25.70 -9.73
N ARG A 343 -2.03 24.41 -9.38
CA ARG A 343 -2.21 23.27 -10.30
C ARG A 343 -2.98 22.11 -9.66
N PHE A 344 -3.63 21.30 -10.49
CA PHE A 344 -4.13 19.97 -10.14
C PHE A 344 -3.34 18.90 -10.90
N ARG A 345 -2.93 17.83 -10.21
CA ARG A 345 -2.24 16.67 -10.79
C ARG A 345 -2.87 15.37 -10.34
N SER A 346 -3.04 14.42 -11.25
CA SER A 346 -3.46 13.04 -10.98
C SER A 346 -2.87 12.11 -12.03
N ASP A 347 -2.74 10.82 -11.71
CA ASP A 347 -2.84 9.78 -12.72
C ASP A 347 -4.27 9.19 -12.64
N VAL A 348 -4.80 8.58 -13.71
CA VAL A 348 -6.12 7.95 -13.70
C VAL A 348 -6.17 6.67 -14.54
N GLY A 349 -6.90 5.67 -14.05
CA GLY A 349 -7.14 4.39 -14.73
C GLY A 349 -8.22 3.56 -14.03
N ILE A 350 -8.61 2.45 -14.64
CA ILE A 350 -9.62 1.53 -14.11
C ILE A 350 -9.08 0.74 -12.90
N ASP A 351 -9.92 0.56 -11.87
CA ASP A 351 -9.60 -0.22 -10.68
C ASP A 351 -9.41 -1.70 -11.03
N SER A 352 -8.40 -2.34 -10.45
CA SER A 352 -8.04 -3.72 -10.80
C SER A 352 -9.13 -4.75 -10.45
N ARG A 353 -10.11 -4.43 -9.60
CA ARG A 353 -11.30 -5.28 -9.36
C ARG A 353 -12.31 -5.28 -10.51
N ALA A 354 -12.23 -4.33 -11.44
CA ALA A 354 -13.01 -4.35 -12.68
C ALA A 354 -12.34 -5.19 -13.79
N ALA A 355 -11.10 -5.65 -13.60
CA ALA A 355 -10.29 -6.33 -14.62
C ALA A 355 -10.33 -5.55 -15.96
N GLU A 356 -10.66 -6.21 -17.07
CA GLU A 356 -10.81 -5.63 -18.43
C GLU A 356 -12.27 -5.19 -18.74
N GLN A 357 -13.13 -5.15 -17.72
CA GLN A 357 -14.58 -4.95 -17.89
C GLN A 357 -15.07 -3.51 -17.69
N GLY A 358 -14.33 -2.66 -16.96
CA GLY A 358 -14.64 -1.23 -16.85
C GLY A 358 -14.15 -0.43 -18.07
N SER A 359 -14.90 0.61 -18.44
CA SER A 359 -14.63 1.47 -19.61
C SER A 359 -15.31 2.83 -19.48
N VAL A 360 -14.55 3.85 -19.07
CA VAL A 360 -15.06 5.21 -18.72
C VAL A 360 -14.48 6.31 -19.63
N SER A 361 -15.15 7.46 -19.72
CA SER A 361 -14.48 8.74 -19.97
C SER A 361 -14.37 9.55 -18.68
N VAL A 362 -13.28 10.30 -18.51
CA VAL A 362 -13.05 11.10 -17.31
C VAL A 362 -12.71 12.54 -17.64
N HIS A 363 -13.31 13.45 -16.87
CA HIS A 363 -13.30 14.88 -17.16
C HIS A 363 -12.95 15.66 -15.90
N VAL A 364 -12.21 16.75 -16.04
CA VAL A 364 -11.90 17.68 -14.96
C VAL A 364 -12.52 19.03 -15.28
N LEU A 365 -13.52 19.43 -14.49
CA LEU A 365 -14.21 20.69 -14.67
C LEU A 365 -13.71 21.72 -13.65
N LEU A 366 -13.46 22.94 -14.10
CA LEU A 366 -13.11 24.08 -13.26
C LEU A 366 -14.25 25.10 -13.19
N GLN A 367 -14.27 25.87 -12.12
CA GLN A 367 -15.19 27.00 -11.94
C GLN A 367 -14.44 28.21 -11.38
N GLY A 368 -14.37 29.28 -12.17
CA GLY A 368 -13.78 30.57 -11.82
C GLY A 368 -14.50 31.31 -10.68
N GLN A 369 -13.91 32.40 -10.20
CA GLN A 369 -14.46 33.18 -9.08
C GLN A 369 -15.73 33.95 -9.46
N GLN A 370 -15.92 34.31 -10.73
CA GLN A 370 -16.99 35.20 -11.20
C GLN A 370 -18.14 34.48 -11.92
N GLY A 371 -18.05 33.15 -12.12
CA GLY A 371 -19.00 32.40 -12.95
C GLY A 371 -19.73 31.29 -12.20
N SER A 372 -21.05 31.19 -12.37
CA SER A 372 -21.85 30.04 -11.90
C SER A 372 -21.67 28.77 -12.75
N GLU A 373 -21.07 28.92 -13.94
CA GLU A 373 -20.86 27.86 -14.92
C GLU A 373 -19.60 27.01 -14.62
N TRP A 374 -19.52 25.86 -15.28
CA TRP A 374 -18.40 24.93 -15.19
C TRP A 374 -17.78 24.76 -16.57
N GLN A 375 -16.47 24.94 -16.68
CA GLN A 375 -15.71 24.79 -17.91
C GLN A 375 -14.89 23.51 -17.85
N SER A 376 -14.79 22.78 -18.96
CA SER A 376 -13.84 21.66 -19.01
C SER A 376 -12.41 22.19 -19.10
N ALA A 377 -11.53 21.61 -18.30
CA ALA A 377 -10.08 21.82 -18.36
C ALA A 377 -9.31 20.56 -18.78
N PHE A 378 -9.99 19.42 -18.88
CA PHE A 378 -9.47 18.16 -19.42
C PHE A 378 -10.62 17.20 -19.70
N ASP A 379 -10.57 16.55 -20.86
CA ASP A 379 -11.47 15.48 -21.30
C ASP A 379 -10.60 14.31 -21.79
N SER A 380 -10.82 13.10 -21.26
CA SER A 380 -10.08 11.93 -21.70
C SER A 380 -10.72 11.29 -22.95
N PRO A 381 -9.93 10.62 -23.82
CA PRO A 381 -10.47 9.51 -24.59
C PRO A 381 -10.92 8.39 -23.62
N VAL A 382 -11.70 7.42 -24.10
CA VAL A 382 -12.14 6.28 -23.27
C VAL A 382 -10.95 5.53 -22.68
N VAL A 383 -10.98 5.32 -21.37
CA VAL A 383 -9.99 4.59 -20.56
C VAL A 383 -10.58 3.25 -20.16
N ARG A 384 -9.88 2.15 -20.47
CA ARG A 384 -10.36 0.77 -20.28
C ARG A 384 -9.55 0.02 -19.24
N GLY A 385 -10.16 -1.04 -18.71
CA GLY A 385 -9.46 -2.03 -17.93
C GLY A 385 -8.30 -2.65 -18.71
N GLY A 386 -7.09 -2.57 -18.18
CA GLY A 386 -5.85 -3.00 -18.84
C GLY A 386 -5.03 -1.86 -19.47
N ASP A 387 -5.59 -0.66 -19.65
CA ASP A 387 -4.84 0.50 -20.17
C ASP A 387 -3.76 0.99 -19.18
N ASP A 388 -2.69 1.57 -19.72
CA ASP A 388 -1.74 2.38 -18.97
C ASP A 388 -2.40 3.63 -18.36
N LEU A 389 -1.90 4.05 -17.19
CA LEU A 389 -2.35 5.24 -16.48
C LEU A 389 -2.28 6.49 -17.36
N ARG A 390 -3.36 7.27 -17.36
CA ARG A 390 -3.41 8.57 -18.03
C ARG A 390 -3.00 9.66 -17.04
N SER A 391 -1.85 10.30 -17.26
CA SER A 391 -1.41 11.42 -16.42
C SER A 391 -2.13 12.72 -16.78
N ILE A 392 -2.47 13.50 -15.76
CA ILE A 392 -3.23 14.76 -15.83
C ILE A 392 -2.46 15.84 -15.05
N ASP A 393 -2.21 17.00 -15.67
CA ASP A 393 -1.52 18.14 -15.05
C ASP A 393 -2.10 19.49 -15.54
N ILE A 394 -3.03 20.06 -14.77
CA ILE A 394 -3.89 21.17 -15.17
C ILE A 394 -3.56 22.44 -14.37
N PRO A 395 -3.36 23.61 -15.01
CA PRO A 395 -3.30 24.90 -14.30
C PRO A 395 -4.70 25.34 -13.85
N LEU A 396 -4.82 25.86 -12.61
CA LEU A 396 -6.12 26.20 -12.02
C LEU A 396 -6.61 27.62 -12.34
N GLY A 397 -5.70 28.56 -12.68
CA GLY A 397 -6.08 29.95 -13.01
C GLY A 397 -6.75 30.66 -11.82
N ASP A 398 -7.94 31.24 -12.06
CA ASP A 398 -8.77 31.86 -11.01
C ASP A 398 -9.75 30.88 -10.33
N ALA A 399 -9.70 29.59 -10.70
CA ALA A 399 -10.69 28.61 -10.27
C ALA A 399 -10.78 28.51 -8.74
N ARG A 400 -12.02 28.54 -8.24
CA ARG A 400 -12.37 28.36 -6.83
C ARG A 400 -12.86 26.96 -6.52
N ARG A 401 -13.34 26.22 -7.52
CA ARG A 401 -13.74 24.82 -7.37
C ARG A 401 -13.27 23.96 -8.54
N LEU A 402 -13.03 22.69 -8.25
CA LEU A 402 -12.71 21.63 -9.21
C LEU A 402 -13.72 20.49 -9.04
N SER A 403 -14.21 19.92 -10.14
CA SER A 403 -14.95 18.66 -10.14
C SER A 403 -14.18 17.59 -10.89
N LEU A 404 -14.04 16.42 -10.27
CA LEU A 404 -13.77 15.17 -10.97
C LEU A 404 -15.11 14.65 -11.51
N VAL A 405 -15.14 14.19 -12.76
CA VAL A 405 -16.30 13.54 -13.38
C VAL A 405 -15.84 12.22 -13.98
N VAL A 406 -16.60 11.16 -13.70
CA VAL A 406 -16.46 9.84 -14.33
C VAL A 406 -17.78 9.56 -15.03
N ASP A 407 -17.74 9.48 -16.35
CA ASP A 407 -18.89 9.19 -17.20
C ASP A 407 -18.71 7.81 -17.87
N MET A 408 -19.80 7.22 -18.33
CA MET A 408 -19.79 5.91 -18.98
C MET A 408 -19.11 5.97 -20.35
N ALA A 409 -18.61 4.84 -20.85
CA ALA A 409 -18.29 4.71 -22.27
C ALA A 409 -18.88 3.41 -22.86
N ASP A 410 -18.07 2.37 -23.06
CA ASP A 410 -18.57 1.09 -23.54
C ASP A 410 -19.35 0.39 -22.42
N ARG A 411 -20.39 -0.39 -22.76
CA ARG A 411 -21.13 -1.27 -21.81
C ARG A 411 -21.90 -0.55 -20.69
N ALA A 412 -22.15 0.76 -20.79
CA ALA A 412 -22.83 1.58 -19.77
C ALA A 412 -22.05 1.56 -18.43
N ASP A 413 -22.70 1.58 -17.26
CA ASP A 413 -22.07 1.68 -15.94
C ASP A 413 -21.52 0.34 -15.37
N ILE A 414 -21.33 -0.68 -16.23
CA ILE A 414 -20.94 -2.03 -15.81
C ILE A 414 -19.46 -2.09 -15.41
N LEU A 415 -19.20 -2.20 -14.10
CA LEU A 415 -17.86 -2.27 -13.51
C LEU A 415 -16.97 -1.04 -13.80
N ASP A 416 -17.59 0.11 -14.05
CA ASP A 416 -16.93 1.40 -14.29
C ASP A 416 -16.33 2.00 -13.00
N TYR A 417 -15.35 1.32 -12.43
CA TYR A 417 -14.63 1.74 -11.24
C TYR A 417 -13.35 2.47 -11.67
N ALA A 418 -13.34 3.80 -11.56
CA ALA A 418 -12.20 4.63 -11.95
C ALA A 418 -11.44 5.14 -10.71
N ASN A 419 -10.13 4.99 -10.70
CA ASN A 419 -9.24 5.44 -9.64
C ASN A 419 -8.40 6.64 -10.10
N TRP A 420 -8.66 7.81 -9.51
CA TRP A 420 -7.84 9.01 -9.63
C TRP A 420 -6.66 8.90 -8.63
N VAL A 421 -5.63 8.15 -9.01
CA VAL A 421 -4.49 7.85 -8.12
C VAL A 421 -3.51 9.03 -8.05
N ASN A 422 -2.94 9.24 -6.87
CA ASN A 422 -2.09 10.40 -6.54
C ASN A 422 -2.74 11.78 -6.82
N ALA A 423 -4.08 11.84 -6.95
CA ALA A 423 -4.85 13.06 -7.17
C ALA A 423 -4.59 14.12 -6.08
N ARG A 424 -4.05 15.29 -6.49
CA ARG A 424 -3.57 16.34 -5.58
C ARG A 424 -3.64 17.74 -6.20
N PHE A 425 -3.85 18.74 -5.35
CA PHE A 425 -3.53 20.13 -5.67
C PHE A 425 -2.04 20.37 -5.40
N VAL A 426 -1.39 21.22 -6.20
CA VAL A 426 0.03 21.62 -6.08
C VAL A 426 0.14 23.14 -6.04
N LYS A 427 1.04 23.67 -5.21
CA LYS A 427 1.37 25.10 -5.10
C LYS A 427 2.16 25.58 -6.31
#